data_AF-A0A7V4P3T3-F1
#
_entry.id   AF-A0A7V4P3T3-F1
#
_cell.length_a   1.000
_cell.length_b   1.000
_cell.length_c   1.000
_cell.angle_alpha   90.00
_cell.angle_beta   90.00
_cell.angle_gamma   90.00
#
_symmetry.space_group_name_H-M   'P 1'
#
loop_
_entity.id
_entity.type
_entity.pdbx_description
1 polymer ?
#
loop_
_entity_poly.entity_id
_entity_poly.type
_entity_poly.pdbx_seq_one_letter_code
_entity_poly.pdbx_strand_id
1 'polypeptide(L)'
;MRRRSLFPWLATLLMSLMAACSRPATAPGPESDSGTDAFAREAAREYADADYYKPADDTTPDESRRMAPLLLLERLPDRSPDRLAGREASGDSSAPNDPPVVYEGRSVALLRAGAMQQLTHVWRVQRPDAPPRETWRGVRVTLDSRGRPAIWEVLDERRPALLFVSRSLEDAAAETHGRPLSRQRFSIERDRSSTLVVRVLDDGPEPMGPWVYLAAETSHIGTVLCRCMPSQFSNASQTYWYRLAPLEELLAARGIDRPTALTGTDPSRDEPSWLERALRLPPRF
;
A
#
# COMPACT_ATOMS: atom_id res chain seq x y z
N MET A 1 10.60 -83.26 -37.86
CA MET A 1 10.03 -82.04 -37.26
C MET A 1 11.10 -81.39 -36.38
N ARG A 2 11.34 -80.08 -36.59
CA ARG A 2 12.16 -79.13 -35.80
C ARG A 2 13.70 -79.28 -35.85
N ARG A 3 14.29 -78.27 -36.48
CA ARG A 3 15.71 -77.97 -36.76
C ARG A 3 16.50 -77.76 -35.44
N ARG A 4 17.71 -78.30 -35.23
CA ARG A 4 19.04 -77.88 -35.76
C ARG A 4 19.22 -76.35 -35.66
N SER A 5 20.28 -75.76 -35.09
CA SER A 5 21.62 -76.24 -34.69
C SER A 5 22.43 -75.01 -34.26
N LEU A 6 23.34 -75.21 -33.29
CA LEU A 6 24.75 -74.78 -33.27
C LEU A 6 25.13 -73.35 -33.75
N PHE A 7 25.63 -72.53 -32.80
CA PHE A 7 27.00 -71.94 -32.73
C PHE A 7 27.87 -71.91 -34.02
N PRO A 8 28.87 -70.99 -34.24
CA PRO A 8 29.38 -69.93 -33.33
C PRO A 8 30.10 -68.66 -33.96
N TRP A 9 30.68 -67.83 -33.08
CA TRP A 9 31.84 -66.90 -33.18
C TRP A 9 31.88 -65.79 -34.25
N LEU A 10 31.82 -64.52 -33.82
CA LEU A 10 32.78 -63.48 -34.25
C LEU A 10 32.91 -62.38 -33.20
N ALA A 11 34.16 -61.96 -32.97
CA ALA A 11 34.60 -60.92 -32.06
C ALA A 11 34.01 -59.54 -32.40
N THR A 12 34.15 -58.56 -31.49
CA THR A 12 34.98 -57.34 -31.71
C THR A 12 34.65 -56.25 -30.66
N LEU A 13 35.72 -55.70 -30.08
CA LEU A 13 35.89 -54.38 -29.45
C LEU A 13 34.79 -53.82 -28.52
N LEU A 14 35.13 -53.73 -27.23
CA LEU A 14 34.64 -52.66 -26.36
C LEU A 14 35.18 -51.32 -26.86
N MET A 15 34.28 -50.41 -27.24
CA MET A 15 34.61 -49.01 -27.44
C MET A 15 33.58 -48.16 -26.69
N SER A 16 34.09 -47.41 -25.72
CA SER A 16 33.35 -46.55 -24.79
C SER A 16 32.45 -45.55 -25.51
N LEU A 17 31.18 -45.49 -25.09
CA LEU A 17 30.28 -44.37 -25.38
C LEU A 17 29.76 -43.81 -24.05
N MET A 18 30.25 -42.60 -23.75
CA MET A 18 29.73 -41.69 -22.75
C MET A 18 28.25 -41.42 -23.00
N ALA A 19 27.36 -42.01 -22.19
CA ALA A 19 25.99 -41.57 -22.09
C ALA A 19 25.93 -40.34 -21.17
N ALA A 20 26.03 -39.15 -21.77
CA ALA A 20 25.65 -37.92 -21.10
C ALA A 20 24.17 -38.03 -20.71
N CYS A 21 23.89 -38.15 -19.42
CA CYS A 21 22.54 -37.99 -18.89
C CYS A 21 22.14 -36.52 -19.03
N SER A 22 21.54 -36.15 -20.16
CA SER A 22 20.79 -34.91 -20.32
C SER A 22 19.59 -34.98 -19.37
N ARG A 23 19.71 -34.31 -18.21
CA ARG A 23 18.55 -33.99 -17.39
C ARG A 23 17.58 -33.18 -18.25
N PRO A 24 16.29 -33.54 -18.35
CA PRO A 24 15.32 -32.64 -18.94
C PRO A 24 15.34 -31.35 -18.13
N ALA A 25 15.51 -30.22 -18.81
CA ALA A 25 15.35 -28.92 -18.20
C ALA A 25 13.96 -28.88 -17.57
N THR A 26 13.91 -28.83 -16.24
CA THR A 26 12.71 -28.47 -15.50
C THR A 26 12.27 -27.13 -16.07
N ALA A 27 11.14 -27.12 -16.78
CA ALA A 27 10.50 -25.89 -17.19
C ALA A 27 10.37 -25.01 -15.94
N PRO A 28 10.80 -23.74 -15.97
CA PRO A 28 10.54 -22.86 -14.84
C PRO A 28 9.02 -22.83 -14.65
N GLY A 29 8.58 -23.20 -13.45
CA GLY A 29 7.19 -22.99 -13.05
C GLY A 29 6.83 -21.51 -13.17
N PRO A 30 5.53 -21.17 -13.20
CA PRO A 30 5.11 -19.78 -13.33
C PRO A 30 5.57 -18.97 -12.10
N GLU A 31 6.75 -18.37 -12.18
CA GLU A 31 7.21 -17.31 -11.28
C GLU A 31 6.47 -16.01 -11.66
N SER A 32 5.23 -15.80 -11.19
CA SER A 32 4.66 -14.44 -11.10
C SER A 32 3.44 -14.22 -10.18
N ASP A 33 3.01 -15.18 -9.34
CA ASP A 33 1.80 -15.00 -8.51
C ASP A 33 2.06 -14.72 -7.02
N SER A 34 3.29 -14.93 -6.52
CA SER A 34 3.55 -14.93 -5.07
C SER A 34 3.54 -13.55 -4.39
N GLY A 35 3.89 -12.48 -5.12
CA GLY A 35 4.02 -11.12 -4.58
C GLY A 35 2.69 -10.38 -4.42
N THR A 36 1.85 -10.38 -5.45
CA THR A 36 0.51 -9.75 -5.41
C THR A 36 -0.37 -10.40 -4.34
N ASP A 37 -0.33 -11.73 -4.25
CA ASP A 37 -1.12 -12.45 -3.25
C ASP A 37 -0.63 -12.18 -1.83
N ALA A 38 0.65 -11.83 -1.62
CA ALA A 38 1.16 -11.48 -0.30
C ALA A 38 0.54 -10.18 0.22
N PHE A 39 0.52 -9.11 -0.59
CA PHE A 39 -0.11 -7.84 -0.20
C PHE A 39 -1.63 -7.97 -0.04
N ALA A 40 -2.27 -8.78 -0.89
CA ALA A 40 -3.69 -9.07 -0.75
C ALA A 40 -4.01 -9.79 0.57
N ARG A 41 -3.18 -10.77 0.96
CA ARG A 41 -3.31 -11.47 2.25
C ARG A 41 -3.01 -10.54 3.43
N GLU A 42 -1.98 -9.71 3.35
CA GLU A 42 -1.66 -8.71 4.37
C GLU A 42 -2.85 -7.75 4.58
N ALA A 43 -3.45 -7.27 3.48
CA ALA A 43 -4.58 -6.35 3.55
C ALA A 43 -5.88 -6.99 4.08
N ALA A 44 -6.01 -8.31 3.99
CA ALA A 44 -7.12 -9.08 4.53
C ALA A 44 -6.87 -9.57 5.97
N ARG A 45 -5.69 -9.34 6.53
CA ARG A 45 -5.33 -9.77 7.89
C ARG A 45 -6.20 -9.09 8.94
N GLU A 46 -6.67 -9.87 9.90
CA GLU A 46 -7.31 -9.38 11.13
C GLU A 46 -6.25 -9.05 12.19
N TYR A 47 -6.46 -7.95 12.91
CA TYR A 47 -5.58 -7.45 13.96
C TYR A 47 -6.20 -7.76 15.32
N ALA A 48 -5.45 -8.37 16.23
CA ALA A 48 -5.98 -8.73 17.55
C ALA A 48 -6.19 -7.47 18.42
N ASP A 49 -5.12 -6.71 18.62
CA ASP A 49 -5.08 -5.51 19.44
C ASP A 49 -4.43 -4.36 18.66
N ALA A 50 -4.99 -3.16 18.80
CA ALA A 50 -4.40 -1.95 18.25
C ALA A 50 -4.58 -0.73 19.17
N ASP A 51 -3.62 0.18 19.12
CA ASP A 51 -3.76 1.53 19.63
C ASP A 51 -4.46 2.39 18.57
N TYR A 52 -5.55 3.04 18.97
CA TYR A 52 -6.41 3.82 18.10
C TYR A 52 -6.10 5.31 18.22
N TYR A 53 -5.78 5.96 17.11
CA TYR A 53 -5.49 7.38 17.03
C TYR A 53 -6.51 8.08 16.14
N LYS A 54 -7.08 9.18 16.64
CA LYS A 54 -8.08 10.00 15.94
C LYS A 54 -7.77 11.50 16.07
N PRO A 55 -8.30 12.37 15.20
CA PRO A 55 -8.02 13.81 15.32
C PRO A 55 -8.65 14.38 16.60
N ALA A 56 -7.97 15.34 17.22
CA ALA A 56 -8.49 16.13 18.34
C ALA A 56 -9.68 17.01 17.92
N ASP A 57 -10.63 17.21 18.84
CA ASP A 57 -11.90 17.89 18.55
C ASP A 57 -11.84 19.42 18.67
N ASP A 58 -10.78 19.97 19.26
CA ASP A 58 -10.76 21.32 19.82
C ASP A 58 -10.10 22.38 18.93
N THR A 59 -9.39 21.96 17.88
CA THR A 59 -8.48 22.84 17.13
C THR A 59 -8.55 22.71 15.61
N THR A 60 -9.38 21.82 15.06
CA THR A 60 -9.43 21.53 13.61
C THR A 60 -10.84 21.74 13.02
N PRO A 61 -10.97 22.39 11.84
CA PRO A 61 -12.22 22.44 11.08
C PRO A 61 -12.88 21.06 10.89
N ASP A 62 -14.21 21.02 10.91
CA ASP A 62 -14.97 19.76 10.82
C ASP A 62 -14.65 18.93 9.56
N GLU A 63 -14.49 19.61 8.42
CA GLU A 63 -14.15 18.97 7.15
C GLU A 63 -12.80 18.22 7.23
N SER A 64 -11.74 18.89 7.69
CA SER A 64 -10.43 18.27 7.86
C SER A 64 -10.49 17.11 8.85
N ARG A 65 -11.20 17.24 9.99
CA ARG A 65 -11.37 16.12 10.94
C ARG A 65 -12.09 14.92 10.32
N ARG A 66 -13.12 15.18 9.51
CA ARG A 66 -13.88 14.13 8.81
C ARG A 66 -13.00 13.39 7.81
N MET A 67 -12.14 14.11 7.09
CA MET A 67 -11.26 13.56 6.05
C MET A 67 -9.92 13.03 6.57
N ALA A 68 -9.55 13.32 7.81
CA ALA A 68 -8.32 12.84 8.42
C ALA A 68 -8.34 11.30 8.59
N PRO A 69 -7.18 10.64 8.61
CA PRO A 69 -7.13 9.19 8.77
C PRO A 69 -7.37 8.77 10.22
N LEU A 70 -8.14 7.71 10.42
CA LEU A 70 -8.20 7.01 11.70
C LEU A 70 -7.09 5.96 11.71
N LEU A 71 -6.08 6.15 12.55
CA LEU A 71 -4.87 5.31 12.55
C LEU A 71 -4.99 4.22 13.60
N LEU A 72 -4.69 2.99 13.23
CA LEU A 72 -4.67 1.81 14.09
C LEU A 72 -3.27 1.22 14.05
N LEU A 73 -2.54 1.33 15.16
CA LEU A 73 -1.20 0.79 15.29
C LEU A 73 -1.31 -0.56 15.99
N GLU A 74 -0.95 -1.64 15.30
CA GLU A 74 -0.98 -2.99 15.86
C GLU A 74 -0.13 -3.06 17.13
N ARG A 75 -0.66 -3.73 18.15
CA ARG A 75 0.01 -3.94 19.43
C ARG A 75 0.30 -5.43 19.60
N LEU A 76 1.57 -5.74 19.88
CA LEU A 76 2.01 -7.09 20.22
C LEU A 76 2.28 -7.16 21.73
N PRO A 77 1.92 -8.26 22.42
CA PRO A 77 1.99 -8.35 23.88
C PRO A 77 3.43 -8.24 24.42
N ASP A 78 4.41 -8.77 23.68
CA ASP A 78 5.79 -8.90 24.13
C ASP A 78 6.73 -7.81 23.59
N ARG A 79 6.16 -6.66 23.17
CA ARG A 79 6.93 -5.57 22.56
C ARG A 79 6.48 -4.19 23.01
N SER A 80 7.44 -3.27 23.12
CA SER A 80 7.15 -1.85 23.29
C SER A 80 6.29 -1.35 22.13
N PRO A 81 5.13 -0.72 22.38
CA PRO A 81 4.27 -0.27 21.30
C PRO A 81 4.95 0.85 20.51
N ASP A 82 4.89 0.75 19.18
CA ASP A 82 5.18 1.87 18.30
C ASP A 82 4.21 3.03 18.62
N ARG A 83 4.67 4.27 18.46
CA ARG A 83 3.86 5.46 18.75
C ARG A 83 3.94 6.47 17.63
N LEU A 84 2.88 7.27 17.48
CA LEU A 84 2.96 8.45 16.66
C LEU A 84 3.79 9.54 17.36
N ALA A 85 4.71 10.15 16.63
CA ALA A 85 5.55 11.22 17.14
C ALA A 85 4.76 12.53 17.31
N GLY A 86 5.15 13.31 18.31
CA GLY A 86 4.73 14.70 18.41
C GLY A 86 5.34 15.61 17.34
N ARG A 87 4.96 16.89 17.39
CA ARG A 87 5.44 17.94 16.45
C ARG A 87 6.96 17.91 16.40
N GLU A 88 7.49 18.08 15.20
CA GLU A 88 8.91 18.37 15.07
C GLU A 88 9.20 19.79 15.58
N ALA A 89 9.94 19.89 16.67
CA ALA A 89 10.65 21.11 17.02
C ALA A 89 11.91 21.21 16.15
N SER A 90 12.22 22.41 15.65
CA SER A 90 13.43 22.70 14.91
C SER A 90 14.66 22.39 15.78
N GLY A 91 15.22 21.19 15.61
CA GLY A 91 16.34 20.68 16.39
C GLY A 91 15.91 19.73 17.50
N ASP A 92 15.94 18.44 17.16
CA ASP A 92 15.98 17.24 18.02
C ASP A 92 14.89 16.98 19.07
N SER A 93 14.29 15.79 18.91
CA SER A 93 13.32 15.11 19.78
C SER A 93 12.00 15.87 20.04
N SER A 94 10.88 15.30 19.57
CA SER A 94 9.57 15.63 20.16
C SER A 94 9.67 15.37 21.66
N ALA A 95 9.23 16.31 22.50
CA ALA A 95 9.19 16.06 23.93
C ALA A 95 8.32 14.81 24.20
N PRO A 96 8.63 13.98 25.21
CA PRO A 96 7.88 12.75 25.49
C PRO A 96 6.37 12.94 25.67
N ASN A 97 5.92 14.18 25.91
CA ASN A 97 4.54 14.57 26.14
C ASN A 97 3.94 15.41 25.01
N ASP A 98 4.65 15.65 23.90
CA ASP A 98 4.07 16.37 22.78
C ASP A 98 2.94 15.53 22.16
N PRO A 99 1.74 16.12 21.96
CA PRO A 99 0.65 15.40 21.34
C PRO A 99 1.06 14.96 19.94
N PRO A 100 0.74 13.72 19.53
CA PRO A 100 1.01 13.24 18.18
C PRO A 100 0.51 14.20 17.11
N VAL A 101 1.23 14.30 16.00
CA VAL A 101 0.85 15.19 14.88
C VAL A 101 0.70 14.40 13.60
N VAL A 102 -0.41 14.63 12.91
CA VAL A 102 -0.62 14.26 11.51
C VAL A 102 -0.62 15.54 10.70
N TYR A 103 0.21 15.59 9.66
CA TYR A 103 0.31 16.75 8.79
C TYR A 103 -0.61 16.56 7.58
N GLU A 104 -1.46 17.55 7.30
CA GLU A 104 -2.42 17.56 6.19
C GLU A 104 -1.99 18.59 5.14
N GLY A 105 -1.97 18.18 3.87
CA GLY A 105 -1.78 19.08 2.74
C GLY A 105 -2.80 18.81 1.64
N ARG A 106 -3.00 19.80 0.76
CA ARG A 106 -3.93 19.71 -0.37
C ARG A 106 -3.17 19.85 -1.70
N SER A 107 -3.53 19.02 -2.68
CA SER A 107 -2.98 19.07 -4.03
C SER A 107 -4.05 18.70 -5.06
N VAL A 108 -3.66 18.67 -6.33
CA VAL A 108 -4.55 18.30 -7.44
C VAL A 108 -3.86 17.26 -8.33
N ALA A 109 -4.59 16.18 -8.65
CA ALA A 109 -4.24 15.28 -9.72
C ALA A 109 -4.89 15.78 -11.03
N LEU A 110 -4.10 15.85 -12.11
CA LEU A 110 -4.60 16.22 -13.43
C LEU A 110 -4.86 14.95 -14.24
N LEU A 111 -6.14 14.62 -14.39
CA LEU A 111 -6.63 13.47 -15.13
C LEU A 111 -7.38 13.94 -16.39
N ARG A 112 -7.59 13.04 -17.35
CA ARG A 112 -8.44 13.27 -18.53
C ARG A 112 -9.86 13.64 -18.16
N ALA A 113 -10.35 13.12 -17.03
CA ALA A 113 -11.66 13.45 -16.47
C ALA A 113 -11.70 14.86 -15.85
N GLY A 114 -10.55 15.50 -15.63
CA GLY A 114 -10.43 16.84 -15.04
C GLY A 114 -9.42 16.91 -13.89
N ALA A 115 -9.39 18.08 -13.25
CA ALA A 115 -8.61 18.32 -12.05
C ALA A 115 -9.33 17.73 -10.83
N MET A 116 -8.68 16.77 -10.17
CA MET A 116 -9.22 16.07 -9.01
C MET A 116 -8.51 16.48 -7.73
N GLN A 117 -9.28 16.80 -6.70
CA GLN A 117 -8.73 17.20 -5.41
C GLN A 117 -8.03 16.01 -4.74
N GLN A 118 -6.89 16.30 -4.11
CA GLN A 118 -6.14 15.35 -3.32
C GLN A 118 -5.92 15.88 -1.90
N LEU A 119 -6.13 15.01 -0.92
CA LEU A 119 -5.77 15.24 0.47
C LEU A 119 -4.61 14.33 0.84
N THR A 120 -3.53 14.89 1.34
CA THR A 120 -2.35 14.14 1.76
C THR A 120 -2.20 14.24 3.26
N HIS A 121 -2.14 13.09 3.93
CA HIS A 121 -1.86 13.00 5.35
C HIS A 121 -0.57 12.23 5.59
N VAL A 122 0.38 12.82 6.31
CA VAL A 122 1.65 12.18 6.67
C VAL A 122 1.90 12.29 8.17
N TRP A 123 2.55 11.29 8.73
CA TRP A 123 2.91 11.24 10.15
C TRP A 123 4.22 10.49 10.35
N ARG A 124 4.84 10.76 11.49
CA ARG A 124 6.07 10.08 11.89
C ARG A 124 5.76 9.00 12.92
N VAL A 125 6.29 7.81 12.70
CA VAL A 125 6.23 6.69 13.64
C VAL A 125 7.54 6.62 14.42
N GLN A 126 7.43 6.52 15.74
CA GLN A 126 8.51 6.25 16.67
C GLN A 126 8.52 4.77 17.02
N ARG A 127 9.68 4.15 16.86
CA ARG A 127 9.91 2.74 17.19
C ARG A 127 10.89 2.68 18.36
N PRO A 128 10.44 2.38 19.60
CA PRO A 128 11.29 2.40 20.79
C PRO A 128 12.49 1.45 20.70
N ASP A 129 12.31 0.32 20.01
CA ASP A 129 13.30 -0.77 19.94
C ASP A 129 14.18 -0.70 18.67
N ALA A 130 14.04 0.35 17.85
CA ALA A 130 14.79 0.51 16.61
C ALA A 130 15.79 1.69 16.70
N PRO A 131 16.87 1.70 15.89
CA PRO A 131 17.73 2.88 15.77
C PRO A 131 16.90 4.12 15.47
N PRO A 132 17.30 5.32 15.93
CA PRO A 132 16.59 6.57 15.71
C PRO A 132 16.66 6.94 14.22
N ARG A 133 15.80 6.30 13.43
CA ARG A 133 15.57 6.60 12.03
C ARG A 133 14.12 7.04 11.92
N GLU A 134 13.94 8.25 11.45
CA GLU A 134 12.61 8.79 11.21
C GLU A 134 11.87 7.91 10.21
N THR A 135 10.76 7.36 10.67
CA THR A 135 9.92 6.47 9.87
C THR A 135 8.65 7.24 9.53
N TRP A 136 8.65 7.89 8.36
CA TRP A 136 7.49 8.63 7.87
C TRP A 136 6.55 7.72 7.09
N ARG A 137 5.26 7.87 7.33
CA ARG A 137 4.19 7.15 6.65
C ARG A 137 3.12 8.15 6.23
N GLY A 138 2.34 7.80 5.22
CA GLY A 138 1.23 8.62 4.84
C GLY A 138 0.23 7.92 3.95
N VAL A 139 -0.88 8.60 3.76
CA VAL A 139 -1.88 8.30 2.74
C VAL A 139 -2.16 9.54 1.92
N ARG A 140 -2.36 9.36 0.62
CA ARG A 140 -2.92 10.40 -0.24
C ARG A 140 -4.23 9.91 -0.81
N VAL A 141 -5.27 10.72 -0.69
CA VAL A 141 -6.64 10.39 -1.10
C VAL A 141 -7.03 11.30 -2.24
N THR A 142 -7.34 10.72 -3.40
CA THR A 142 -7.93 11.44 -4.54
C THR A 142 -9.44 11.34 -4.47
N LEU A 143 -10.12 12.48 -4.52
CA LEU A 143 -11.57 12.60 -4.43
C LEU A 143 -12.22 12.63 -5.81
N ASP A 144 -13.36 11.97 -5.97
CA ASP A 144 -14.23 12.02 -7.15
C ASP A 144 -14.84 13.42 -7.35
N SER A 145 -15.54 13.62 -8.47
CA SER A 145 -16.22 14.88 -8.78
C SER A 145 -17.34 15.26 -7.78
N ARG A 146 -17.74 14.35 -6.89
CA ARG A 146 -18.69 14.57 -5.79
C ARG A 146 -17.99 14.78 -4.43
N GLY A 147 -16.66 14.85 -4.41
CA GLY A 147 -15.86 15.02 -3.20
C GLY A 147 -15.70 13.75 -2.36
N ARG A 148 -16.03 12.56 -2.89
CA ARG A 148 -15.90 11.28 -2.18
C ARG A 148 -14.56 10.63 -2.48
N PRO A 149 -13.91 9.96 -1.52
CA PRO A 149 -12.71 9.18 -1.79
C PRO A 149 -12.90 8.14 -2.89
N ALA A 150 -12.02 8.17 -3.90
CA ALA A 150 -12.06 7.22 -5.01
C ALA A 150 -10.76 6.41 -5.13
N ILE A 151 -9.63 7.01 -4.78
CA ILE A 151 -8.31 6.36 -4.81
C ILE A 151 -7.56 6.72 -3.54
N TRP A 152 -7.02 5.71 -2.86
CA TRP A 152 -6.12 5.89 -1.73
C TRP A 152 -4.76 5.33 -2.11
N GLU A 153 -3.75 6.17 -1.94
CA GLU A 153 -2.37 5.79 -2.16
C GLU A 153 -1.64 5.67 -0.83
N VAL A 154 -0.87 4.60 -0.67
CA VAL A 154 0.07 4.45 0.44
C VAL A 154 1.34 5.24 0.12
N LEU A 155 1.77 6.09 1.04
CA LEU A 155 3.03 6.83 0.98
C LEU A 155 4.02 6.20 1.98
N ASP A 156 4.85 5.31 1.48
CA ASP A 156 5.94 4.67 2.21
C ASP A 156 7.08 4.24 1.25
N GLU A 157 8.18 3.73 1.81
CA GLU A 157 9.31 3.27 1.02
C GLU A 157 9.06 1.96 0.24
N ARG A 158 7.92 1.28 0.43
CA ARG A 158 7.72 -0.06 -0.16
C ARG A 158 7.54 0.02 -1.68
N ARG A 159 7.83 -1.12 -2.31
CA ARG A 159 7.61 -1.36 -3.74
C ARG A 159 6.94 -2.74 -3.89
N PRO A 160 5.95 -2.90 -4.80
CA PRO A 160 5.38 -1.89 -5.69
C PRO A 160 4.60 -0.80 -4.93
N ALA A 161 4.23 0.29 -5.61
CA ALA A 161 3.34 1.29 -5.03
C ALA A 161 1.97 0.68 -4.76
N LEU A 162 1.43 0.86 -3.55
CA LEU A 162 0.18 0.23 -3.15
C LEU A 162 -0.98 1.21 -3.25
N LEU A 163 -2.03 0.79 -3.94
CA LEU A 163 -3.28 1.53 -4.10
C LEU A 163 -4.48 0.75 -3.58
N PHE A 164 -5.46 1.51 -3.12
CA PHE A 164 -6.82 1.06 -2.87
C PHE A 164 -7.75 1.93 -3.70
N VAL A 165 -8.84 1.37 -4.19
CA VAL A 165 -9.76 2.09 -5.09
C VAL A 165 -11.20 1.86 -4.65
N SER A 166 -12.11 2.78 -4.97
CA SER A 166 -13.52 2.60 -4.63
C SER A 166 -14.19 1.58 -5.55
N ARG A 167 -15.27 0.98 -5.06
CA ARG A 167 -16.13 0.06 -5.81
C ARG A 167 -16.67 0.74 -7.07
N SER A 168 -17.23 1.94 -6.92
CA SER A 168 -17.73 2.74 -8.03
C SER A 168 -16.69 2.99 -9.12
N LEU A 169 -15.43 3.24 -8.75
CA LEU A 169 -14.37 3.47 -9.72
C LEU A 169 -13.95 2.18 -10.44
N GLU A 170 -13.85 1.06 -9.72
CA GLU A 170 -13.58 -0.25 -10.32
C GLU A 170 -14.72 -0.69 -11.25
N ASP A 171 -15.97 -0.47 -10.86
CA ASP A 171 -17.14 -0.82 -11.69
C ASP A 171 -17.14 0.01 -12.98
N ALA A 172 -16.88 1.33 -12.89
CA ALA A 172 -16.75 2.20 -14.06
C ALA A 172 -15.55 1.81 -14.95
N ALA A 173 -14.45 1.36 -14.35
CA ALA A 173 -13.34 0.79 -15.10
C ALA A 173 -13.76 -0.50 -15.81
N ALA A 174 -14.45 -1.42 -15.14
CA ALA A 174 -14.94 -2.67 -15.72
C ALA A 174 -15.90 -2.44 -16.90
N GLU A 175 -16.80 -1.45 -16.79
CA GLU A 175 -17.69 -1.05 -17.88
C GLU A 175 -16.91 -0.51 -19.10
N THR A 176 -15.89 0.31 -18.85
CA THR A 176 -15.10 0.97 -19.91
C THR A 176 -14.11 0.01 -20.57
N HIS A 177 -13.54 -0.89 -19.79
CA HIS A 177 -12.32 -1.62 -20.12
C HIS A 177 -12.51 -3.13 -20.21
N GLY A 178 -13.69 -3.62 -19.84
CA GLY A 178 -14.01 -5.03 -19.73
C GLY A 178 -13.40 -5.66 -18.49
N ARG A 179 -13.19 -6.97 -18.54
CA ARG A 179 -12.65 -7.77 -17.44
C ARG A 179 -11.21 -7.37 -17.09
N PRO A 180 -10.72 -7.75 -15.89
CA PRO A 180 -9.31 -7.63 -15.55
C PRO A 180 -8.41 -8.23 -16.63
N LEU A 181 -7.27 -7.58 -16.86
CA LEU A 181 -6.24 -8.09 -17.75
C LEU A 181 -5.62 -9.38 -17.18
N SER A 182 -4.92 -10.15 -18.02
CA SER A 182 -4.30 -11.40 -17.59
C SER A 182 -3.24 -11.14 -16.52
N ARG A 183 -3.40 -11.75 -15.34
CA ARG A 183 -2.58 -11.58 -14.10
C ARG A 183 -2.92 -10.32 -13.28
N GLN A 184 -3.95 -9.57 -13.66
CA GLN A 184 -4.51 -8.51 -12.83
C GLN A 184 -5.78 -9.01 -12.12
N ARG A 185 -6.02 -8.49 -10.92
CA ARG A 185 -7.19 -8.84 -10.10
C ARG A 185 -8.37 -7.92 -10.38
N PHE A 186 -8.09 -6.69 -10.80
CA PHE A 186 -9.09 -5.64 -10.99
C PHE A 186 -9.00 -5.04 -12.40
N SER A 187 -10.15 -4.62 -12.94
CA SER A 187 -10.29 -4.03 -14.27
C SER A 187 -9.56 -2.69 -14.41
N ILE A 188 -9.46 -1.93 -13.31
CA ILE A 188 -8.72 -0.67 -13.25
C ILE A 188 -7.20 -0.84 -13.34
N GLU A 189 -6.66 -2.03 -13.12
CA GLU A 189 -5.21 -2.24 -13.13
C GLU A 189 -4.64 -2.16 -14.54
N ARG A 190 -3.46 -1.54 -14.67
CA ARG A 190 -2.73 -1.47 -15.93
C ARG A 190 -1.64 -2.55 -15.99
N ASP A 191 -1.46 -3.14 -17.16
CA ASP A 191 -0.37 -4.09 -17.39
C ASP A 191 1.01 -3.44 -17.21
N ARG A 192 1.96 -4.18 -16.62
CA ARG A 192 3.35 -3.76 -16.35
C ARG A 192 3.48 -2.45 -15.56
N SER A 193 2.48 -2.09 -14.75
CA SER A 193 2.57 -0.97 -13.83
C SER A 193 3.50 -1.31 -12.66
N SER A 194 4.24 -0.32 -12.15
CA SER A 194 4.97 -0.42 -10.86
C SER A 194 4.04 -0.26 -9.64
N THR A 195 2.72 -0.35 -9.88
CA THR A 195 1.66 -0.12 -8.91
C THR A 195 0.79 -1.37 -8.81
N LEU A 196 0.32 -1.67 -7.61
CA LEU A 196 -0.59 -2.75 -7.31
C LEU A 196 -1.87 -2.19 -6.68
N VAL A 197 -3.03 -2.56 -7.22
CA VAL A 197 -4.31 -2.31 -6.53
C VAL A 197 -4.55 -3.46 -5.57
N VAL A 198 -4.39 -3.19 -4.28
CA VAL A 198 -4.41 -4.19 -3.23
C VAL A 198 -5.83 -4.67 -2.96
N ARG A 199 -6.78 -3.72 -2.91
CA ARG A 199 -8.19 -3.98 -2.60
C ARG A 199 -9.09 -2.90 -3.16
N VAL A 200 -10.31 -3.30 -3.50
CA VAL A 200 -11.42 -2.40 -3.82
C VAL A 200 -12.28 -2.22 -2.57
N LEU A 201 -12.51 -0.96 -2.19
CA LEU A 201 -13.21 -0.55 -0.98
C LEU A 201 -14.66 -0.16 -1.30
N ASP A 202 -15.57 -0.39 -0.35
CA ASP A 202 -16.96 0.00 -0.54
C ASP A 202 -17.14 1.52 -0.52
N ASP A 203 -18.09 2.01 -1.31
CA ASP A 203 -18.45 3.42 -1.33
C ASP A 203 -19.23 3.77 -0.06
N GLY A 204 -18.65 4.64 0.77
CA GLY A 204 -19.34 5.19 1.93
C GLY A 204 -20.47 6.16 1.53
N PRO A 205 -21.51 6.29 2.36
CA PRO A 205 -22.59 7.25 2.10
C PRO A 205 -22.13 8.71 2.25
N GLU A 206 -21.07 8.95 3.02
CA GLU A 206 -20.53 10.27 3.33
C GLU A 206 -19.04 10.35 2.98
N PRO A 207 -18.54 11.53 2.53
CA PRO A 207 -17.11 11.76 2.38
C PRO A 207 -16.42 11.67 3.74
N MET A 208 -15.57 10.65 3.93
CA MET A 208 -14.80 10.46 5.15
C MET A 208 -13.40 9.94 4.84
N GLY A 209 -12.45 10.31 5.70
CA GLY A 209 -11.08 9.79 5.65
C GLY A 209 -11.03 8.30 5.96
N PRO A 210 -9.94 7.61 5.61
CA PRO A 210 -9.86 6.17 5.77
C PRO A 210 -9.59 5.72 7.22
N TRP A 211 -9.86 4.45 7.50
CA TRP A 211 -9.08 3.70 8.49
C TRP A 211 -7.73 3.30 7.88
N VAL A 212 -6.64 3.44 8.62
CA VAL A 212 -5.30 3.04 8.20
C VAL A 212 -4.68 2.15 9.27
N TYR A 213 -4.28 0.95 8.88
CA TYR A 213 -3.73 -0.05 9.79
C TYR A 213 -2.23 -0.16 9.58
N LEU A 214 -1.46 -0.04 10.67
CA LEU A 214 -0.02 -0.14 10.68
C LEU A 214 0.40 -1.42 11.40
N ALA A 215 1.25 -2.21 10.74
CA ALA A 215 1.78 -3.44 11.33
C ALA A 215 2.85 -3.14 12.38
N ALA A 216 2.81 -3.84 13.53
CA ALA A 216 3.68 -3.54 14.67
C ALA A 216 5.16 -3.76 14.35
N GLU A 217 5.47 -4.77 13.53
CA GLU A 217 6.83 -5.17 13.20
C GLU A 217 7.58 -4.14 12.36
N THR A 218 6.88 -3.50 11.44
CA THR A 218 7.49 -2.70 10.36
C THR A 218 6.99 -1.26 10.30
N SER A 219 5.92 -0.95 11.04
CA SER A 219 5.12 0.26 10.90
C SER A 219 4.66 0.52 9.46
N HIS A 220 4.65 -0.50 8.59
CA HIS A 220 4.11 -0.37 7.24
C HIS A 220 2.59 -0.37 7.29
N ILE A 221 1.98 0.31 6.32
CA ILE A 221 0.52 0.36 6.19
C ILE A 221 0.03 -0.95 5.59
N GLY A 222 -0.48 -1.86 6.41
CA GLY A 222 -0.94 -3.17 5.95
C GLY A 222 -2.26 -3.09 5.17
N THR A 223 -3.16 -2.20 5.58
CA THR A 223 -4.44 -1.99 4.88
C THR A 223 -5.01 -0.59 5.09
N VAL A 224 -5.83 -0.17 4.12
CA VAL A 224 -6.64 1.06 4.16
C VAL A 224 -8.10 0.64 3.94
N LEU A 225 -9.02 1.15 4.74
CA LEU A 225 -10.46 0.85 4.60
C LEU A 225 -11.32 2.11 4.60
N CYS A 226 -12.47 2.04 3.93
CA CYS A 226 -13.55 2.99 4.15
C CYS A 226 -14.03 2.88 5.60
N ARG A 227 -14.39 4.02 6.23
CA ARG A 227 -14.98 4.00 7.58
C ARG A 227 -16.32 3.27 7.68
N CYS A 228 -16.98 3.09 6.55
CA CYS A 228 -18.22 2.34 6.40
C CYS A 228 -18.04 0.82 6.46
N MET A 229 -16.82 0.31 6.26
CA MET A 229 -16.54 -1.12 6.27
C MET A 229 -16.33 -1.61 7.71
N PRO A 230 -16.60 -2.90 7.99
CA PRO A 230 -16.25 -3.50 9.28
C PRO A 230 -14.76 -3.30 9.58
N SER A 231 -14.46 -2.93 10.83
CA SER A 231 -13.09 -2.84 11.29
C SER A 231 -12.42 -4.23 11.26
N GLN A 232 -11.16 -4.28 10.88
CA GLN A 232 -10.33 -5.49 10.93
C GLN A 232 -9.53 -5.58 12.24
N PHE A 233 -10.08 -5.04 13.34
CA PHE A 233 -9.49 -5.18 14.67
C PHE A 233 -10.52 -5.72 15.65
N SER A 234 -10.08 -6.56 16.58
CA SER A 234 -10.94 -7.13 17.62
C SER A 234 -11.04 -6.25 18.86
N ASN A 235 -9.96 -5.54 19.21
CA ASN A 235 -9.92 -4.70 20.40
C ASN A 235 -9.13 -3.39 20.19
N ALA A 236 -9.76 -2.25 20.51
CA ALA A 236 -9.08 -0.95 20.59
C ALA A 236 -8.53 -0.79 22.01
N SER A 237 -7.23 -1.03 22.17
CA SER A 237 -6.57 -1.14 23.47
C SER A 237 -6.48 0.19 24.20
N GLN A 238 -6.11 1.23 23.46
CA GLN A 238 -6.02 2.60 23.92
C GLN A 238 -6.56 3.52 22.85
N THR A 239 -7.10 4.67 23.27
CA THR A 239 -7.47 5.76 22.36
C THR A 239 -6.58 6.96 22.63
N TYR A 240 -5.98 7.47 21.56
CA TYR A 240 -5.14 8.65 21.55
C TYR A 240 -5.71 9.68 20.59
N TRP A 241 -5.37 10.95 20.84
CA TRP A 241 -5.73 12.05 19.98
C TRP A 241 -4.47 12.64 19.36
N TYR A 242 -4.52 12.86 18.05
CA TYR A 242 -3.48 13.60 17.35
C TYR A 242 -4.00 14.97 16.92
N ARG A 243 -3.08 15.92 16.78
CA ARG A 243 -3.36 17.23 16.19
C ARG A 243 -3.15 17.19 14.69
N LEU A 244 -3.98 17.92 13.96
CA LEU A 244 -3.71 18.22 12.56
C LEU A 244 -2.87 19.49 12.46
N ALA A 245 -1.86 19.44 11.60
CA ALA A 245 -1.00 20.58 11.27
C ALA A 245 -0.84 20.72 9.75
N PRO A 246 -0.57 21.92 9.21
CA PRO A 246 -0.35 22.08 7.78
C PRO A 246 0.92 21.36 7.33
N LEU A 247 0.81 20.56 6.27
CA LEU A 247 1.94 19.86 5.66
C LEU A 247 2.92 20.83 5.03
N GLU A 248 2.43 21.92 4.46
CA GLU A 248 3.24 22.94 3.80
C GLU A 248 4.26 23.58 4.78
N GLU A 249 3.88 23.75 6.05
CA GLU A 249 4.78 24.23 7.10
C GLU A 249 5.92 23.23 7.38
N LEU A 250 5.60 21.93 7.44
CA LEU A 250 6.60 20.87 7.64
C LEU A 250 7.56 20.80 6.45
N LEU A 251 7.02 20.79 5.24
CA LEU A 251 7.81 20.72 4.01
C LEU A 251 8.78 21.91 3.92
N ALA A 252 8.27 23.12 4.17
CA ALA A 252 9.09 24.34 4.20
C ALA A 252 10.19 24.28 5.27
N ALA A 253 9.86 23.85 6.49
CA ALA A 253 10.83 23.73 7.59
C ALA A 253 11.95 22.72 7.29
N ARG A 254 11.65 21.68 6.50
CA ARG A 254 12.58 20.63 6.07
C ARG A 254 13.32 20.97 4.77
N GLY A 255 12.99 22.07 4.10
CA GLY A 255 13.56 22.43 2.81
C GLY A 255 13.23 21.42 1.70
N ILE A 256 12.09 20.73 1.81
CA ILE A 256 11.58 19.79 0.81
C ILE A 256 10.31 20.37 0.18
N ASP A 257 10.07 20.04 -1.08
CA ASP A 257 8.94 20.58 -1.84
C ASP A 257 7.76 19.59 -1.94
N ARG A 258 8.00 18.31 -1.63
CA ARG A 258 6.99 17.26 -1.83
C ARG A 258 6.91 16.21 -0.72
N PRO A 259 5.71 15.63 -0.47
CA PRO A 259 5.51 14.58 0.53
C PRO A 259 6.20 13.25 0.20
N THR A 260 6.47 12.94 -1.08
CA THR A 260 7.15 11.68 -1.43
C THR A 260 8.60 11.66 -0.94
N ALA A 261 9.28 12.82 -0.96
CA ALA A 261 10.63 12.97 -0.41
C ALA A 261 10.68 12.66 1.09
N LEU A 262 9.64 13.05 1.83
CA LEU A 262 9.50 12.78 3.26
C LEU A 262 9.33 11.28 3.56
N THR A 263 8.54 10.59 2.74
CA THR A 263 8.13 9.19 2.98
C THR A 263 9.01 8.15 2.27
N GLY A 264 10.05 8.57 1.54
CA GLY A 264 10.85 7.66 0.70
C GLY A 264 10.09 7.08 -0.49
N THR A 265 8.95 7.67 -0.82
CA THR A 265 8.10 7.27 -1.94
C THR A 265 8.76 7.68 -3.26
N ASP A 266 8.46 6.97 -4.35
CA ASP A 266 8.91 7.34 -5.70
C ASP A 266 8.42 8.76 -6.07
N PRO A 267 9.32 9.71 -6.39
CA PRO A 267 8.96 11.10 -6.66
C PRO A 267 8.12 11.28 -7.93
N SER A 268 8.15 10.32 -8.86
CA SER A 268 7.28 10.35 -10.05
C SER A 268 5.78 10.30 -9.70
N ARG A 269 5.45 9.90 -8.46
CA ARG A 269 4.08 9.89 -7.92
C ARG A 269 3.58 11.28 -7.56
N ASP A 270 4.41 12.31 -7.56
CA ASP A 270 3.93 13.68 -7.40
C ASP A 270 3.70 14.40 -8.73
N GLU A 271 3.94 13.73 -9.86
CA GLU A 271 3.58 14.30 -11.14
C GLU A 271 2.05 14.33 -11.29
N PRO A 272 1.46 15.43 -11.81
CA PRO A 272 0.01 15.57 -11.85
C PRO A 272 -0.74 14.43 -12.56
N SER A 273 -0.13 13.82 -13.58
CA SER A 273 -0.73 12.75 -14.39
C SER A 273 -0.30 11.33 -13.97
N TRP A 274 0.36 11.16 -12.82
CA TRP A 274 0.93 9.87 -12.43
C TRP A 274 -0.12 8.76 -12.32
N LEU A 275 -1.32 9.08 -11.80
CA LEU A 275 -2.46 8.15 -11.70
C LEU A 275 -2.89 7.62 -13.07
N GLU A 276 -2.84 8.46 -14.11
CA GLU A 276 -3.15 8.03 -15.47
C GLU A 276 -2.10 7.10 -16.07
N ARG A 277 -0.87 7.12 -15.54
CA ARG A 277 0.17 6.16 -15.92
C ARG A 277 0.03 4.86 -15.14
N ALA A 278 -0.38 4.95 -13.88
CA ALA A 278 -0.50 3.81 -12.98
C ALA A 278 -1.76 2.95 -13.22
N LEU A 279 -2.88 3.57 -13.61
CA LEU A 279 -4.20 2.94 -13.68
C LEU A 279 -4.88 3.08 -15.05
N ARG A 280 -5.80 2.17 -15.37
CA ARG A 280 -6.77 2.27 -16.47
C ARG A 280 -7.98 3.06 -15.98
N LEU A 281 -7.80 4.37 -15.82
CA LEU A 281 -8.87 5.24 -15.36
C LEU A 281 -9.95 5.40 -16.43
N PRO A 282 -11.25 5.27 -16.07
CA PRO A 282 -12.33 5.56 -16.99
C PRO A 282 -12.33 7.06 -17.36
N PRO A 283 -12.89 7.43 -18.53
CA PRO A 283 -12.92 8.82 -19.00
C PRO A 283 -13.81 9.74 -18.16
N ARG A 284 -14.67 9.18 -17.30
CA ARG A 284 -15.50 9.90 -16.32
C ARG A 284 -15.18 9.39 -14.92
N PHE A 285 -14.99 10.33 -14.00
CA PHE A 285 -14.53 10.14 -12.63
C PHE A 285 -15.25 11.11 -11.70
#